data_AF-A0A948AIL7-F1
#
_entry.id   AF-A0A948AIL7-F1
#
_cell.length_a   1.000
_cell.length_b   1.000
_cell.length_c   1.000
_cell.angle_alpha   90.00
_cell.angle_beta   90.00
_cell.angle_gamma   90.00
#
_symmetry.space_group_name_H-M   'P 1'
#
loop_
_entity.id
_entity.type
_entity.pdbx_description
1 polymer ?
#
loop_
_entity_poly.entity_id
_entity_poly.type
_entity_poly.pdbx_seq_one_letter_code
_entity_poly.pdbx_strand_id
1 'polypeptide(L)'
;MTIHALNDQEVRLLRDEIELLMAERQKLLQVTGAAAVLVANLDSDNLPEDQDTIDAAEVLAESLNELSEETLKDALDVVRAEFDPEGQQAAMQ
;
A
#
# COMPACT_ATOMS: atom_id res chain seq x y z
N MET A 1 3.28 -30.96 -29.24
CA MET A 1 2.51 -29.81 -28.72
C MET A 1 2.37 -28.80 -29.83
N THR A 2 1.17 -28.27 -30.07
CA THR A 2 0.91 -27.27 -31.12
C THR A 2 1.32 -25.88 -30.64
N ILE A 3 1.73 -24.99 -31.55
CA ILE A 3 2.20 -23.62 -31.23
C ILE A 3 1.12 -22.80 -30.50
N HIS A 4 -0.16 -23.02 -30.79
CA HIS A 4 -1.27 -22.38 -30.07
C HIS A 4 -1.32 -22.80 -28.59
N ALA A 5 -1.07 -24.08 -28.27
CA ALA A 5 -1.09 -24.55 -26.89
C ALA A 5 0.07 -23.96 -26.05
N LEU A 6 1.20 -23.64 -26.68
CA LEU A 6 2.33 -22.93 -26.04
C LEU A 6 1.98 -21.46 -25.78
N ASN A 7 1.33 -20.79 -26.73
CA ASN A 7 0.88 -19.40 -26.58
C ASN A 7 -0.18 -19.26 -25.47
N ASP A 8 -1.17 -20.17 -25.42
CA ASP A 8 -2.18 -20.18 -24.37
C ASP A 8 -1.57 -20.43 -22.97
N GLN A 9 -0.48 -21.21 -22.90
CA GLN A 9 0.25 -21.45 -21.65
C GLN A 9 1.03 -20.20 -21.22
N GLU A 10 1.72 -19.53 -22.13
CA GLU A 10 2.43 -18.27 -21.84
C GLU A 10 1.46 -17.18 -21.37
N VAL A 11 0.29 -17.05 -22.02
CA VAL A 11 -0.75 -16.10 -21.60
C VAL A 11 -1.28 -16.40 -20.20
N ARG A 12 -1.43 -17.67 -19.84
CA ARG A 12 -1.83 -18.06 -18.47
C ARG A 12 -0.77 -17.69 -17.45
N LEU A 13 0.49 -18.04 -17.70
CA LEU A 13 1.58 -17.73 -16.78
C LEU A 13 1.75 -16.22 -16.56
N LEU A 14 1.61 -15.40 -17.61
CA LEU A 14 1.64 -13.95 -17.47
C LEU A 14 0.48 -13.38 -16.65
N ARG A 15 -0.72 -13.98 -16.77
CA ARG A 15 -1.87 -13.57 -15.94
C ARG A 15 -1.63 -13.91 -14.48
N ASP A 16 -1.16 -15.12 -14.20
CA ASP A 16 -0.86 -15.57 -12.84
C ASP A 16 0.19 -14.65 -12.19
N GLU A 17 1.21 -14.23 -12.94
CA GLU A 17 2.23 -13.28 -12.46
C GLU A 17 1.66 -11.88 -12.19
N ILE A 18 0.77 -11.39 -13.06
CA ILE A 18 0.10 -10.10 -12.84
C ILE A 18 -0.79 -10.16 -11.59
N GLU A 19 -1.54 -11.25 -11.40
CA GLU A 19 -2.37 -11.43 -10.21
C GLU A 19 -1.51 -11.44 -8.94
N LEU A 20 -0.36 -12.12 -8.96
CA LEU A 20 0.60 -12.11 -7.86
C LEU A 20 1.13 -10.69 -7.57
N LEU A 21 1.55 -9.95 -8.61
CA LEU A 21 2.04 -8.59 -8.47
C LEU A 21 0.97 -7.63 -7.95
N MET A 22 -0.28 -7.80 -8.37
CA MET A 22 -1.41 -6.99 -7.89
C MET A 22 -1.71 -7.29 -6.41
N ALA A 23 -1.63 -8.56 -6.00
CA ALA A 23 -1.77 -8.95 -4.60
C ALA A 23 -0.65 -8.36 -3.73
N GLU A 24 0.59 -8.34 -4.23
CA GLU A 24 1.71 -7.74 -3.49
C GLU A 24 1.61 -6.21 -3.43
N ARG A 25 1.20 -5.56 -4.53
CA ARG A 25 0.89 -4.11 -4.55
C ARG A 25 -0.14 -3.76 -3.49
N GLN A 26 -1.17 -4.59 -3.31
CA GLN A 26 -2.20 -4.35 -2.31
C GLN A 26 -1.66 -4.35 -0.87
N LYS A 27 -0.74 -5.27 -0.55
CA LYS A 27 -0.08 -5.30 0.77
C LYS A 27 0.85 -4.10 0.96
N LEU A 28 1.58 -3.70 -0.08
CA LEU A 28 2.42 -2.50 -0.02
C LEU A 28 1.57 -1.25 0.24
N LEU A 29 0.43 -1.09 -0.44
CA LEU A 29 -0.51 0.01 -0.19
C LEU A 29 -1.02 0.01 1.26
N GLN A 30 -1.33 -1.16 1.82
CA GLN A 30 -1.76 -1.28 3.22
C GLN A 30 -0.67 -0.80 4.19
N VAL A 31 0.58 -1.25 4.00
CA VAL A 31 1.71 -0.83 4.85
C VAL A 31 2.00 0.66 4.71
N THR A 32 2.02 1.17 3.48
CA THR A 32 2.21 2.60 3.19
C THR A 32 1.11 3.45 3.81
N GLY A 33 -0.15 3.02 3.71
CA GLY A 33 -1.28 3.71 4.32
C GLY A 33 -1.20 3.73 5.85
N ALA A 34 -0.78 2.61 6.46
CA ALA A 34 -0.63 2.52 7.90
C ALA A 34 0.47 3.44 8.41
N ALA A 35 1.59 3.53 7.66
CA ALA A 35 2.65 4.48 7.94
C ALA A 35 2.19 5.94 7.78
N ALA A 36 1.43 6.26 6.73
CA ALA A 36 0.89 7.60 6.53
C ALA A 36 -0.06 8.02 7.67
N VAL A 37 -0.95 7.11 8.10
CA VAL A 37 -1.83 7.36 9.25
C VAL A 37 -1.03 7.52 10.54
N LEU A 38 0.00 6.70 10.75
CA LEU A 38 0.89 6.86 11.91
C LEU A 38 1.51 8.26 11.92
N VAL A 39 2.15 8.68 10.82
CA VAL A 39 2.77 10.01 10.69
C VAL A 39 1.75 11.13 10.93
N ALA A 40 0.53 11.00 10.40
CA ALA A 40 -0.53 12.00 10.59
C ALA A 40 -1.01 12.12 12.05
N ASN A 41 -0.80 11.09 12.88
CA ASN A 41 -1.19 11.08 14.29
C ASN A 41 0.01 11.24 15.25
N LEU A 42 1.25 11.31 14.73
CA LEU A 42 2.42 11.57 15.55
C LEU A 42 2.43 13.02 16.02
N ASP A 43 2.79 13.20 17.29
CA ASP A 43 3.09 14.49 17.86
C ASP A 43 4.61 14.69 17.84
N SER A 44 5.08 15.61 16.99
CA SER A 44 6.51 15.87 16.81
C SER A 44 7.19 16.34 18.08
N ASP A 45 6.46 16.96 19.00
CA ASP A 45 7.01 17.48 20.26
C ASP A 45 7.28 16.35 21.28
N ASN A 46 6.72 15.16 21.03
CA ASN A 46 6.85 13.98 21.89
C ASN A 46 7.72 12.88 21.26
N LEU A 47 8.32 13.13 20.09
CA LEU A 47 9.26 12.20 19.47
C LEU A 47 10.62 12.21 20.20
N PRO A 48 11.27 11.05 20.33
CA PRO A 48 12.66 11.00 20.76
C PRO A 48 13.57 11.89 19.88
N GLU A 49 14.40 12.71 20.52
CA GLU A 49 15.34 13.62 19.84
C GLU A 49 16.69 12.94 19.49
N ASP A 50 16.79 11.62 19.60
CA ASP A 50 17.97 10.91 19.13
C ASP A 50 18.08 10.92 17.61
N GLN A 51 19.31 10.96 17.10
CA GLN A 51 19.58 11.08 15.67
C GLN A 51 18.97 9.93 14.87
N ASP A 52 18.97 8.70 15.42
CA ASP A 52 18.42 7.52 14.74
C ASP A 52 16.91 7.67 14.50
N THR A 53 16.17 8.21 15.46
CA THR A 53 14.73 8.48 15.33
C THR A 53 14.45 9.59 14.34
N ILE A 54 15.25 10.66 14.36
CA ILE A 54 15.11 11.78 13.42
C ILE A 54 15.36 11.31 11.98
N ASP A 55 16.46 10.57 11.75
CA ASP A 55 16.82 10.05 10.43
C ASP A 55 15.73 9.10 9.90
N ALA A 56 15.19 8.22 10.77
CA ALA A 56 14.11 7.32 10.39
C ALA A 56 12.81 8.06 10.04
N ALA A 57 12.46 9.11 10.79
CA ALA A 57 11.30 9.94 10.52
C ALA A 57 11.45 10.74 9.22
N GLU A 58 12.65 11.26 8.93
CA GLU A 58 12.96 11.96 7.69
C GLU A 58 12.79 11.05 6.47
N VAL A 59 13.43 9.87 6.48
CA VAL A 59 13.28 8.87 5.40
C VAL A 59 11.81 8.52 5.17
N LEU A 60 11.04 8.34 6.24
CA LEU A 60 9.62 8.01 6.13
C LEU A 60 8.81 9.17 5.53
N ALA A 61 9.03 10.39 6.01
CA ALA A 61 8.32 11.56 5.53
C ALA A 61 8.65 11.85 4.05
N GLU A 62 9.92 11.77 3.66
CA GLU A 62 10.34 11.90 2.26
C GLU A 62 9.70 10.82 1.40
N SER A 63 9.78 9.55 1.81
CA SER A 63 9.19 8.43 1.06
C SER A 63 7.68 8.59 0.85
N LEU A 64 6.96 9.12 1.84
CA LEU A 64 5.52 9.40 1.73
C LEU A 64 5.24 10.58 0.79
N ASN A 65 6.07 11.62 0.83
CA ASN A 65 5.94 12.80 -0.03
C ASN A 65 6.32 12.54 -1.50
N GLU A 66 7.14 11.52 -1.78
CA GLU A 66 7.48 11.09 -3.14
C GLU A 66 6.36 10.33 -3.85
N LEU A 67 5.37 9.82 -3.09
CA LEU A 67 4.22 9.13 -3.67
C LEU A 67 3.33 10.10 -4.45
N SER A 68 2.72 9.62 -5.53
CA SER A 68 1.67 10.40 -6.19
C SER A 68 0.46 10.54 -5.25
N GLU A 69 -0.26 11.66 -5.36
CA GLU A 69 -1.49 11.90 -4.59
C GLU A 69 -2.50 10.75 -4.75
N GLU A 70 -2.61 10.18 -5.96
CA GLU A 70 -3.46 9.02 -6.24
C GLU A 70 -3.00 7.78 -5.45
N THR A 71 -1.69 7.48 -5.44
CA THR A 71 -1.16 6.31 -4.72
C THR A 71 -1.31 6.48 -3.22
N LEU A 72 -1.07 7.68 -2.70
CA LEU A 72 -1.24 7.98 -1.29
C LEU A 72 -2.72 7.86 -0.88
N LYS A 73 -3.63 8.34 -1.73
CA LYS A 73 -5.08 8.18 -1.52
C LYS A 73 -5.49 6.70 -1.53
N ASP A 74 -5.05 5.93 -2.52
CA ASP A 74 -5.30 4.48 -2.59
C ASP A 74 -4.84 3.79 -1.30
N ALA A 75 -3.64 4.12 -0.81
CA ALA A 75 -3.08 3.56 0.41
C ALA A 75 -3.92 3.90 1.65
N LEU A 76 -4.37 5.16 1.78
CA LEU A 76 -5.23 5.59 2.88
C LEU A 76 -6.62 4.92 2.82
N ASP A 77 -7.21 4.78 1.63
CA ASP A 77 -8.52 4.15 1.45
C ASP A 77 -8.49 2.67 1.85
N VAL A 78 -7.42 1.95 1.49
CA VAL A 78 -7.20 0.54 1.90
C VAL A 78 -7.18 0.39 3.42
N VAL A 79 -6.49 1.29 4.10
CA VAL A 79 -6.32 1.22 5.55
C VAL A 79 -7.58 1.64 6.30
N ARG A 80 -8.30 2.64 5.79
CA ARG A 80 -9.60 3.04 6.36
C ARG A 80 -10.64 1.92 6.26
N ALA A 81 -10.63 1.16 5.17
CA ALA A 81 -11.48 -0.03 5.01
C ALA A 81 -11.20 -1.13 6.05
N GLU A 82 -9.96 -1.24 6.54
CA GLU A 82 -9.63 -2.22 7.60
C GLU A 82 -9.99 -1.72 9.00
N PHE A 83 -9.92 -0.41 9.26
CA PHE A 83 -10.23 0.18 10.55
C PHE A 83 -11.72 0.48 10.78
N ASP A 84 -12.55 0.51 9.73
CA ASP A 84 -14.01 0.70 9.81
C ASP A 84 -14.79 -0.44 9.12
N PRO A 85 -14.92 -1.62 9.77
CA PRO A 85 -15.70 -2.74 9.22
C PRO A 85 -17.21 -2.48 9.15
N GLU A 86 -17.73 -1.42 9.79
CA GLU A 86 -19.15 -1.04 9.73
C GLU A 86 -19.45 -0.18 8.49
N GLY A 87 -18.52 0.68 8.07
CA GLY A 87 -18.58 1.42 6.80
C GLY A 87 -18.61 0.51 5.56
N GLN A 88 -17.91 -0.62 5.60
CA GLN A 88 -17.90 -1.63 4.53
C GLN A 88 -19.28 -2.29 4.31
N GLN A 89 -20.10 -2.41 5.37
CA GLN A 89 -21.44 -3.02 5.32
C GLN A 89 -22.53 -2.07 4.84
N ALA A 90 -22.30 -0.75 4.95
CA ALA A 90 -23.23 0.28 4.47
C ALA A 90 -23.07 0.55 2.97
N ALA A 91 -21.88 0.36 2.39
CA ALA A 91 -21.62 0.55 0.96
C ALA A 91 -22.07 -0.63 0.07
N MET A 92 -22.40 -1.78 0.66
CA MET A 92 -22.90 -2.97 -0.03
C MET A 92 -24.43 -3.15 0.04
N GLN A 93 -25.17 -2.16 0.54
CA GLN A 93 -26.64 -2.13 0.59
C GLN A 93 -27.23 -1.12 -0.39
#